data_AF-A0A5V8VXI3-F1
#
_entry.id   AF-A0A5V8VXI3-F1
#
_cell.length_a   1.000
_cell.length_b   1.000
_cell.length_c   1.000
_cell.angle_alpha   90.00
_cell.angle_beta   90.00
_cell.angle_gamma   90.00
#
_symmetry.space_group_name_H-M   'P 1'
#
loop_
_entity.id
_entity.type
_entity.pdbx_description
1 polymer ?
#
loop_
_entity_poly.entity_id
_entity_poly.type
_entity_poly.pdbx_seq_one_letter_code
_entity_poly.pdbx_strand_id
1 'polypeptide(L)'
;MAKRVKIDGIWLVIGLTGQVYGAGTDSASAWRDAGERFNKHWKDLALSGSYALVEATANATYDPEALKRSFEGWKKIAAERYGKDVTL
;
A
#
# COMPACT_ATOMS: atom_id res chain seq x y z
N MET A 1 19.74 -6.34 -9.32
CA MET A 1 19.51 -4.90 -9.62
C MET A 1 18.05 -4.59 -9.31
N ALA A 2 17.77 -3.53 -8.56
CA ALA A 2 16.39 -3.16 -8.24
C ALA A 2 15.65 -2.70 -9.50
N LYS A 3 14.40 -3.15 -9.68
CA LYS A 3 13.51 -2.65 -10.73
C LYS A 3 12.64 -1.52 -10.19
N ARG A 4 12.27 -0.59 -11.08
CA ARG A 4 11.38 0.53 -10.78
C ARG A 4 9.98 0.22 -11.29
N VAL A 5 8.98 0.66 -10.55
CA VAL A 5 7.58 0.67 -10.97
C VAL A 5 6.98 2.03 -10.64
N LYS A 6 6.08 2.50 -11.48
CA LYS A 6 5.30 3.71 -11.25
C LYS A 6 3.95 3.33 -10.67
N ILE A 7 3.49 4.11 -9.71
CA ILE A 7 2.14 4.05 -9.15
C ILE A 7 1.41 5.28 -9.69
N ASP A 8 0.48 5.05 -10.61
CA ASP A 8 -0.23 6.13 -11.32
C ASP A 8 -1.28 6.83 -10.46
N GLY A 9 -1.81 6.17 -9.44
CA GLY A 9 -2.76 6.75 -8.51
C GLY A 9 -2.55 6.18 -7.12
N ILE A 10 -2.26 7.07 -6.17
CA ILE A 10 -2.19 6.75 -4.75
C ILE A 10 -2.76 7.91 -3.96
N TRP A 11 -3.53 7.61 -2.93
CA TRP A 11 -4.03 8.58 -1.99
C TRP A 11 -3.11 8.64 -0.78
N LEU A 12 -2.71 9.84 -0.39
CA LEU A 12 -1.79 10.08 0.72
C LEU A 12 -2.45 10.93 1.79
N VAL A 13 -2.32 10.51 3.04
CA VAL A 13 -2.60 11.35 4.21
C VAL A 13 -1.30 12.05 4.62
N ILE A 14 -1.29 13.38 4.53
CA ILE A 14 -0.13 14.22 4.79
C ILE A 14 -0.42 15.08 6.03
N GLY A 15 0.50 15.06 7.00
CA GLY A 15 0.41 15.91 8.18
C GLY A 15 0.89 17.34 7.90
N LEU A 16 0.61 18.27 8.81
CA LEU A 16 1.06 19.67 8.70
C LEU A 16 2.59 19.83 8.51
N THR A 17 3.37 18.84 8.93
CA THR A 17 4.82 18.78 8.76
C THR A 17 5.26 18.39 7.34
N GLY A 18 4.33 18.06 6.45
CA GLY A 18 4.60 17.56 5.09
C GLY A 18 4.95 16.06 5.03
N GLN A 19 4.93 15.35 6.15
CA GLN A 19 5.22 13.92 6.19
C GLN A 19 3.99 13.08 5.81
N VAL A 20 4.22 11.94 5.16
CA VAL A 20 3.18 10.96 4.82
C VAL A 20 2.92 10.05 6.00
N TYR A 21 1.66 10.03 6.44
CA TYR A 21 1.19 9.23 7.57
C TYR A 21 0.29 8.06 7.18
N GLY A 22 -0.33 8.12 6.01
CA GLY A 22 -1.07 6.99 5.45
C GLY A 22 -1.02 7.00 3.92
N ALA A 23 -1.13 5.83 3.33
CA ALA A 23 -1.18 5.64 1.89
C ALA A 23 -2.20 4.57 1.49
N GLY A 24 -2.88 4.75 0.37
CA GLY A 24 -3.91 3.82 -0.09
C GLY A 24 -4.22 3.93 -1.57
N THR A 25 -4.86 2.90 -2.12
CA THR A 25 -5.35 2.91 -3.51
C THR A 25 -6.61 3.76 -3.69
N ASP A 26 -7.25 4.13 -2.58
CA ASP A 26 -8.38 5.06 -2.50
C ASP A 26 -8.29 5.93 -1.23
N SER A 27 -9.16 6.92 -1.11
CA SER A 27 -9.19 7.84 0.02
C SER A 27 -9.43 7.15 1.36
N ALA A 28 -10.31 6.15 1.41
CA ALA A 28 -10.70 5.48 2.64
C ALA A 28 -9.59 4.57 3.19
N SER A 29 -8.91 3.85 2.30
CA SER A 29 -7.76 3.00 2.63
C SER A 29 -6.58 3.84 3.14
N ALA A 30 -6.30 5.00 2.54
CA ALA A 30 -5.25 5.90 3.02
C ALA A 30 -5.51 6.42 4.44
N TRP A 31 -6.76 6.79 4.75
CA TRP A 31 -7.16 7.19 6.11
C TRP A 31 -7.12 6.03 7.10
N ARG A 32 -7.50 4.82 6.69
CA ARG A 32 -7.41 3.63 7.54
C ARG A 32 -5.96 3.31 7.88
N ASP A 33 -5.06 3.33 6.90
CA ASP A 33 -3.62 3.13 7.10
C ASP A 33 -3.04 4.15 8.11
N ALA A 34 -3.39 5.44 7.96
CA ALA A 34 -3.01 6.46 8.94
C ALA A 34 -3.59 6.18 10.35
N GLY A 35 -4.86 5.78 10.42
CA GLY A 35 -5.53 5.41 11.68
C GLY A 35 -4.84 4.26 12.39
N GLU A 36 -4.53 3.18 11.67
CA GLU A 36 -3.84 2.00 12.18
C GLU A 36 -2.44 2.36 12.70
N ARG A 37 -1.69 3.18 11.96
CA ARG A 37 -0.35 3.64 12.37
C ARG A 37 -0.34 4.40 13.69
N PHE A 38 -1.41 5.13 13.99
CA PHE A 38 -1.57 5.89 15.24
C PHE A 38 -2.39 5.16 16.30
N ASN A 39 -2.89 3.95 16.02
CA ASN A 39 -3.88 3.26 16.84
C ASN A 39 -5.07 4.17 17.21
N LYS A 40 -5.58 4.91 16.22
CA LYS A 40 -6.70 5.85 16.35
C LYS A 40 -7.76 5.57 15.31
N HIS A 41 -9.01 5.90 15.63
CA HIS A 41 -10.06 5.86 14.62
C HIS A 41 -9.76 6.95 13.58
N TRP A 42 -9.75 6.58 12.30
CA TRP A 42 -9.32 7.47 11.22
C TRP A 42 -10.10 8.79 11.14
N LYS A 43 -11.39 8.77 11.54
CA LYS A 43 -12.22 9.99 11.61
C LYS A 43 -11.66 11.02 12.58
N ASP A 44 -11.07 10.58 13.70
CA ASP A 44 -10.50 11.49 14.68
C ASP A 44 -9.25 12.18 14.13
N LEU A 45 -8.47 11.47 13.30
CA LEU A 45 -7.34 12.07 12.57
C LEU A 45 -7.83 13.07 11.52
N ALA A 46 -8.82 12.71 10.71
CA ALA A 46 -9.35 13.58 9.67
C ALA A 46 -9.98 14.87 10.26
N LEU A 47 -10.70 14.75 11.37
CA LEU A 47 -11.36 15.87 12.04
C LEU A 47 -10.42 16.69 12.93
N SER A 48 -9.20 16.23 13.19
CA SER A 48 -8.21 16.98 13.99
C SER A 48 -7.70 18.26 13.31
N GLY A 49 -7.92 18.42 12.00
CA GLY A 49 -7.36 19.51 11.21
C GLY A 49 -5.83 19.48 11.03
N SER A 50 -5.15 18.46 11.55
CA SER A 50 -3.69 18.32 11.50
C SER A 50 -3.19 17.46 10.32
N TYR A 51 -4.13 16.88 9.56
CA TYR A 51 -3.86 15.97 8.45
C TYR A 51 -4.78 16.28 7.29
N ALA A 52 -4.25 16.18 6.08
CA ALA A 52 -4.99 16.38 4.84
C ALA A 52 -4.82 15.16 3.93
N LEU A 53 -5.74 14.99 3.00
CA LEU A 53 -5.74 13.91 2.03
C LEU A 53 -5.54 14.48 0.62
N VAL A 54 -4.68 13.85 -0.17
CA VAL A 54 -4.42 14.25 -1.56
C VAL A 54 -4.20 13.02 -2.45
N GLU A 55 -4.61 13.12 -3.71
CA GLU A 55 -4.23 12.16 -4.75
C GLU A 55 -2.84 12.50 -5.29
N ALA A 56 -2.02 11.49 -5.52
CA ALA A 56 -0.64 11.63 -5.94
C ALA A 56 -0.22 10.49 -6.88
N THR A 57 0.99 10.62 -7.43
CA THR A 57 1.70 9.55 -8.13
C THR A 57 3.01 9.26 -7.41
N ALA A 58 3.48 8.01 -7.42
CA ALA A 58 4.73 7.63 -6.77
C ALA A 58 5.59 6.71 -7.65
N ASN A 59 6.88 6.61 -7.33
CA ASN A 59 7.78 5.62 -7.90
C ASN A 59 8.28 4.71 -6.78
N ALA A 60 8.24 3.40 -7.01
CA ALA A 60 8.74 2.41 -6.06
C ALA A 60 9.86 1.58 -6.69
N THR A 61 10.73 1.05 -5.84
CA THR A 61 11.78 0.10 -6.23
C THR A 61 11.54 -1.24 -5.56
N TYR A 62 11.72 -2.33 -6.29
CA TYR A 62 11.60 -3.69 -5.75
C TYR A 62 12.75 -4.59 -6.22
N ASP A 63 13.03 -5.63 -5.45
CA ASP A 63 13.95 -6.70 -5.84
C ASP A 63 13.23 -7.72 -6.73
N PRO A 64 13.64 -7.91 -8.00
CA PRO A 64 13.02 -8.88 -8.90
C PRO A 64 13.07 -10.32 -8.40
N GLU A 65 14.13 -10.71 -7.69
CA GLU A 65 14.26 -12.07 -7.18
C GLU A 65 13.32 -12.31 -5.99
N ALA A 66 13.16 -11.31 -5.12
CA ALA A 66 12.14 -11.36 -4.06
C ALA A 66 10.72 -11.45 -4.63
N LEU A 67 10.42 -10.71 -5.70
CA LEU A 67 9.12 -10.79 -6.38
C LEU A 67 8.88 -12.18 -6.97
N LYS A 68 9.89 -12.77 -7.64
CA LYS A 68 9.80 -14.13 -8.19
C LYS A 68 9.51 -15.18 -7.12
N ARG A 69 10.27 -15.15 -6.01
CA ARG A 69 10.04 -16.05 -4.87
C ARG A 69 8.64 -15.90 -4.27
N SER A 70 8.12 -14.67 -4.20
CA SER A 70 6.76 -14.41 -3.73
C SER A 70 5.72 -15.07 -4.64
N PHE A 71 5.85 -14.93 -5.97
CA PHE A 71 4.96 -15.61 -6.92
C PHE A 71 5.02 -17.12 -6.79
N GLU A 72 6.21 -17.71 -6.72
CA GLU A 72 6.39 -19.16 -6.55
C GLU A 72 5.72 -19.67 -5.26
N GLY A 73 5.88 -18.94 -4.15
CA GLY A 73 5.24 -19.24 -2.88
C GLY A 73 3.71 -19.23 -2.97
N TRP A 74 3.13 -18.19 -3.59
CA TRP A 74 1.68 -18.10 -3.77
C TRP A 74 1.12 -19.15 -4.71
N LYS A 75 1.84 -19.50 -5.79
CA LYS A 75 1.47 -20.61 -6.69
C LYS A 75 1.41 -21.93 -5.94
N LYS A 76 2.42 -22.22 -5.11
CA LYS A 76 2.45 -23.43 -4.28
C LYS A 76 1.25 -23.48 -3.33
N ILE A 77 0.96 -22.39 -2.61
CA ILE A 77 -0.20 -22.31 -1.70
C ILE A 77 -1.52 -22.51 -2.46
N ALA A 78 -1.65 -21.92 -3.66
CA ALA A 78 -2.85 -22.05 -4.47
C ALA A 78 -3.07 -23.49 -4.98
N ALA A 79 -2.00 -24.17 -5.40
CA ALA A 79 -2.05 -25.58 -5.79
C ALA A 79 -2.44 -26.48 -4.61
N GLU A 80 -1.81 -26.29 -3.44
CA GLU A 80 -2.08 -27.09 -2.24
C GLU A 80 -3.51 -26.89 -1.71
N ARG A 81 -4.02 -25.65 -1.69
CA ARG A 81 -5.33 -25.35 -1.09
C ARG A 81 -6.51 -25.50 -2.04
N TYR A 82 -6.29 -25.29 -3.34
CA TYR A 82 -7.38 -25.19 -4.31
C TYR A 82 -7.22 -26.12 -5.52
N GLY A 83 -6.15 -26.93 -5.58
CA GLY A 83 -5.86 -27.79 -6.74
C GLY A 83 -5.63 -27.01 -8.04
N LYS A 84 -5.35 -25.71 -7.95
CA LYS A 84 -5.12 -24.85 -9.11
C LYS A 84 -3.65 -24.87 -9.49
N ASP A 85 -3.34 -25.42 -10.65
CA ASP A 85 -2.02 -25.26 -11.25
C ASP A 85 -1.98 -23.93 -12.03
N VAL A 86 -1.30 -22.93 -11.46
CA VAL A 86 -1.14 -21.61 -12.08
C VAL A 86 0.17 -21.59 -12.88
N THR A 87 0.13 -22.19 -14.05
CA THR A 87 1.15 -22.02 -15.10
C THR A 87 0.87 -20.72 -15.86
N LEU A 88 1.88 -19.86 -15.99
CA LEU A 88 1.84 -18.64 -16.81
C LEU A 88 2.51 -18.94 -18.14
#